data_AF-A0A835R8R8-F1
#
_entry.id   AF-A0A835R8R8-F1
#
_cell.length_a   1.000
_cell.length_b   1.000
_cell.length_c   1.000
_cell.angle_alpha   90.00
_cell.angle_beta   90.00
_cell.angle_gamma   90.00
#
_symmetry.space_group_name_H-M   'P 1'
#
loop_
_entity.id
_entity.type
_entity.pdbx_description
1 polymer ?
#
loop_
_entity_poly.entity_id
_entity_poly.type
_entity_poly.pdbx_seq_one_letter_code
_entity_poly.pdbx_strand_id
1 'polypeptide(L)'
;MNAPDRYERFVVPEGTKKVSYERDTKIVNAGSFSVEREDHTIGNILRMQLHRDPNVLFAGYKLPHPLQYKIVVRIHTTSQSSPTQAYTQAIDDLDRELDYLKKAVEGLDKGRYLLLWEGIGLEGKSNLKALDEAVMLPKVKQKVERHWRKV
;
A
#
# COMPACT_ATOMS: atom_id res chain seq x y z
N MET A 1 11.63 7.21 33.52
CA MET A 1 10.81 7.24 32.29
C MET A 1 10.80 5.83 31.75
N ASN A 2 9.62 5.20 31.60
CA ASN A 2 9.49 3.82 31.09
C ASN A 2 8.81 3.81 29.71
N ALA A 3 8.89 4.91 28.96
CA ALA A 3 8.31 4.98 27.64
C ALA A 3 9.25 4.25 26.65
N PRO A 4 8.74 3.30 25.85
CA PRO A 4 9.54 2.63 24.83
C PRO A 4 9.91 3.60 23.71
N ASP A 5 10.99 3.27 22.99
CA ASP A 5 11.46 4.11 21.90
C ASP A 5 10.51 4.09 20.69
N ARG A 6 10.46 5.21 19.98
CA ARG A 6 9.48 5.38 18.87
C ARG A 6 9.76 4.44 17.69
N TYR A 7 11.02 4.08 17.45
CA TYR A 7 11.41 3.20 16.34
C TYR A 7 10.92 1.76 16.53
N GLU A 8 10.66 1.33 17.77
CA GLU A 8 10.15 -0.01 18.08
C GLU A 8 8.79 -0.28 17.44
N ARG A 9 8.10 0.74 16.90
CA ARG A 9 6.82 0.60 16.20
C ARG A 9 6.94 -0.10 14.86
N PHE A 10 8.03 0.14 14.13
CA PHE A 10 8.20 -0.30 12.75
C PHE A 10 9.47 -1.13 12.52
N VAL A 11 10.48 -1.00 13.39
CA VAL A 11 11.71 -1.79 13.29
C VAL A 11 11.51 -3.15 13.94
N VAL A 12 11.71 -4.21 13.16
CA VAL A 12 11.72 -5.59 13.65
C VAL A 12 13.04 -5.85 14.37
N PRO A 13 13.04 -6.32 15.64
CA PRO A 13 14.26 -6.66 16.35
C PRO A 13 15.04 -7.79 15.66
N GLU A 14 16.36 -7.77 15.79
CA GLU A 14 17.22 -8.84 15.29
C GLU A 14 16.81 -10.19 15.91
N GLY A 15 16.73 -11.23 15.07
CA GLY A 15 16.31 -12.57 15.48
C GLY A 15 14.79 -12.83 15.46
N THR A 16 13.95 -11.81 15.24
CA THR A 16 12.49 -11.98 15.13
C THR A 16 12.05 -12.06 13.67
N LYS A 17 11.17 -13.01 13.34
CA LYS A 17 10.56 -13.08 11.99
C LYS A 17 9.44 -12.05 11.86
N LYS A 18 9.37 -11.38 10.72
CA LYS A 18 8.28 -10.42 10.42
C LYS A 18 6.90 -11.07 10.44
N VAL A 19 6.81 -12.28 9.88
CA VAL A 19 5.58 -13.07 9.82
C VAL A 19 5.86 -14.45 10.40
N SER A 20 5.03 -14.90 11.34
CA SER A 20 4.98 -16.28 11.80
C SER A 20 3.61 -16.89 11.51
N TYR A 21 3.57 -18.18 11.22
CA TYR A 21 2.35 -18.91 10.93
C TYR A 21 2.17 -20.04 11.95
N GLU A 22 0.98 -20.09 12.55
CA GLU A 22 0.56 -21.12 13.48
C GLU A 22 -0.73 -21.75 12.97
N ARG A 23 -0.68 -23.06 12.69
CA ARG A 23 -1.88 -23.81 12.29
C ARG A 23 -2.77 -24.01 13.52
N ASP A 24 -4.08 -23.81 13.36
CA ASP A 24 -5.06 -24.11 14.41
C ASP A 24 -5.25 -25.63 14.51
N THR A 25 -5.21 -26.17 15.73
CA THR A 25 -5.42 -27.61 15.97
C THR A 25 -6.88 -27.98 16.19
N LYS A 26 -7.73 -27.00 16.50
CA LYS A 26 -9.14 -27.23 16.84
C LYS A 26 -10.05 -27.16 15.62
N ILE A 27 -9.69 -26.32 14.65
CA ILE A 27 -10.49 -26.07 13.44
C ILE A 27 -9.68 -26.53 12.23
N VAL A 28 -10.29 -27.37 11.38
CA VAL A 28 -9.69 -27.82 10.13
C VAL A 28 -9.49 -26.64 9.17
N ASN A 29 -8.37 -26.60 8.46
CA ASN A 29 -8.03 -25.52 7.53
C ASN A 29 -8.17 -24.11 8.11
N ALA A 30 -7.83 -23.96 9.39
CA ALA A 30 -7.67 -22.67 10.02
C ALA A 30 -6.21 -22.45 10.45
N GLY A 31 -5.79 -21.19 10.41
CA GLY A 31 -4.46 -20.78 10.83
C GLY A 31 -4.44 -19.33 11.26
N SER A 32 -3.43 -19.00 12.05
CA SER A 32 -3.17 -17.65 12.55
C SER A 32 -1.80 -17.18 12.07
N PHE A 33 -1.77 -16.01 11.46
CA PHE A 33 -0.55 -15.31 11.07
C PHE A 33 -0.29 -14.20 12.08
N SER A 34 0.88 -14.22 12.73
CA SER A 34 1.32 -13.09 13.55
C SER A 34 2.27 -12.24 12.72
N VAL A 35 1.91 -10.97 12.54
CA VAL A 35 2.70 -9.99 11.80
C VAL A 35 3.24 -8.98 12.80
N GLU A 36 4.57 -8.97 12.95
CA GLU A 36 5.28 -8.09 13.86
C GLU A 36 5.44 -6.70 13.25
N ARG A 37 5.38 -5.67 14.11
CA ARG A 37 5.59 -4.27 13.74
C ARG A 37 4.64 -3.77 12.66
N GLU A 38 3.38 -4.16 12.76
CA GLU A 38 2.29 -3.72 11.89
C GLU A 38 1.07 -3.35 12.72
N ASP A 39 0.15 -2.62 12.09
CA ASP A 39 -1.05 -2.09 12.72
C ASP A 39 -2.31 -2.32 11.85
N HIS A 40 -3.36 -1.56 12.15
CA HIS A 40 -4.64 -1.60 11.44
C HIS A 40 -4.53 -1.28 9.94
N THR A 41 -3.46 -0.60 9.51
CA THR A 41 -3.25 -0.21 8.11
C THR A 41 -3.19 -1.45 7.23
N ILE A 42 -2.25 -2.36 7.50
CA ILE A 42 -2.14 -3.61 6.76
C ILE A 42 -3.22 -4.60 7.20
N GLY A 43 -3.52 -4.68 8.51
CA GLY A 43 -4.49 -5.63 9.03
C GLY A 43 -5.88 -5.48 8.39
N ASN A 44 -6.37 -4.25 8.27
CA ASN A 44 -7.69 -4.01 7.69
C ASN A 44 -7.73 -4.25 6.19
N ILE A 45 -6.72 -3.78 5.44
CA ILE A 45 -6.68 -3.95 3.98
C ILE A 45 -6.61 -5.44 3.64
N LEU A 46 -5.73 -6.20 4.30
CA LEU A 46 -5.60 -7.63 4.08
C LEU A 46 -6.90 -8.38 4.44
N ARG A 47 -7.54 -8.01 5.56
CA ARG A 47 -8.85 -8.56 5.93
C ARG A 47 -9.85 -8.36 4.80
N MET A 48 -9.97 -7.15 4.27
CA MET A 48 -10.91 -6.85 3.19
C MET A 48 -10.62 -7.68 1.94
N GLN A 49 -9.35 -7.84 1.57
CA GLN A 49 -8.96 -8.64 0.41
C GLN A 49 -9.30 -10.12 0.58
N LEU A 50 -9.03 -10.67 1.77
CA LEU A 50 -9.36 -12.07 2.08
C LEU A 50 -10.87 -12.37 2.01
N HIS A 51 -11.74 -11.40 2.31
CA HIS A 51 -13.20 -11.60 2.18
C HIS A 51 -13.68 -11.58 0.72
N ARG A 52 -12.84 -11.16 -0.24
CA ARG A 52 -13.17 -11.23 -1.67
C ARG A 52 -13.00 -12.64 -2.23
N ASP A 53 -12.18 -13.49 -1.59
CA ASP A 53 -11.98 -14.87 -2.01
C ASP A 53 -13.16 -15.75 -1.54
N PRO A 54 -13.92 -16.38 -2.45
CA PRO A 54 -15.04 -17.26 -2.08
C PRO A 54 -14.61 -18.51 -1.31
N ASN A 55 -13.32 -18.87 -1.33
CA ASN A 55 -12.80 -20.02 -0.60
C ASN A 55 -12.47 -19.70 0.86
N VAL A 56 -12.55 -18.43 1.27
CA VAL A 56 -12.34 -17.99 2.65
C VAL A 56 -13.68 -17.96 3.37
N LEU A 57 -13.83 -18.82 4.38
CA LEU A 57 -15.03 -18.88 5.22
C LEU A 57 -15.02 -17.82 6.31
N PHE A 58 -13.83 -17.53 6.85
CA PHE A 58 -13.65 -16.50 7.87
C PHE A 58 -12.26 -15.89 7.76
N ALA A 59 -12.21 -14.57 7.80
CA ALA A 59 -10.99 -13.82 7.99
C ALA A 59 -11.21 -12.73 9.05
N GLY A 60 -10.25 -12.56 9.94
CA GLY A 60 -10.32 -11.51 10.95
C GLY A 60 -8.94 -11.20 11.47
N TYR A 61 -8.71 -9.94 11.86
CA TYR A 61 -7.47 -9.57 12.51
C TYR A 61 -7.78 -8.91 13.86
N LYS A 62 -6.83 -9.02 14.77
CA LYS A 62 -6.86 -8.33 16.06
C LYS A 62 -5.50 -7.77 16.39
N LEU A 63 -5.52 -6.64 17.07
CA LEU A 63 -4.35 -6.06 17.73
C LEU A 63 -4.46 -6.46 19.22
N PRO A 64 -3.64 -7.40 19.72
CA PRO A 64 -3.81 -7.97 21.06
C PRO A 64 -3.76 -6.94 22.19
N HIS A 65 -2.90 -5.93 22.05
CA HIS A 65 -2.78 -4.85 23.01
C HIS A 65 -2.18 -3.60 22.34
N PRO A 66 -2.68 -2.36 22.59
CA PRO A 66 -2.19 -1.14 21.94
C PRO A 66 -0.69 -0.85 22.09
N LEU A 67 -0.09 -1.33 23.18
CA LEU A 67 1.36 -1.21 23.45
C LEU A 67 2.20 -2.33 22.83
N GLN A 68 1.57 -3.32 22.18
CA GLN A 68 2.25 -4.37 21.43
C GLN A 68 2.05 -4.12 19.94
N TYR A 69 3.13 -3.75 19.26
CA TYR A 69 3.13 -3.49 17.83
C TYR A 69 3.15 -4.81 17.06
N LYS A 70 2.05 -5.56 17.10
CA LYS A 70 1.83 -6.77 16.33
C LYS A 70 0.34 -6.96 16.06
N ILE A 71 0.03 -7.54 14.90
CA ILE A 71 -1.33 -7.97 14.55
C ILE A 71 -1.38 -9.48 14.42
N VAL A 72 -2.52 -10.06 14.77
CA VAL A 72 -2.78 -11.49 14.58
C VAL A 72 -3.95 -11.63 13.62
N VAL A 73 -3.70 -12.19 12.44
CA VAL A 73 -4.68 -12.43 11.39
C VAL A 73 -5.08 -13.91 11.44
N ARG A 74 -6.36 -14.19 11.67
CA ARG A 74 -6.93 -15.55 11.63
C ARG A 74 -7.65 -15.75 10.32
N ILE A 75 -7.38 -16.88 9.68
CA ILE A 75 -7.96 -17.26 8.39
C ILE A 75 -8.48 -18.68 8.54
N HIS A 76 -9.68 -18.91 8.02
CA HIS A 76 -10.30 -20.21 7.90
C HIS A 76 -10.82 -20.36 6.48
N THR A 77 -10.35 -21.39 5.79
CA THR A 77 -10.67 -21.66 4.39
C THR A 77 -11.50 -22.94 4.26
N THR A 78 -12.09 -23.13 3.08
CA THR A 78 -12.73 -24.39 2.70
C THR A 78 -11.70 -25.51 2.54
N SER A 79 -12.16 -26.74 2.34
CA SER A 79 -11.28 -27.90 2.08
C SER A 79 -10.50 -27.83 0.77
N GLN A 80 -10.81 -26.87 -0.11
CA GLN A 80 -10.20 -26.75 -1.44
C GLN A 80 -8.96 -25.84 -1.44
N SER A 81 -8.80 -24.97 -0.43
CA SER A 81 -7.66 -24.06 -0.35
C SER A 81 -7.02 -24.08 1.04
N SER A 82 -5.71 -23.85 1.09
CA SER A 82 -5.00 -23.72 2.37
C SER A 82 -5.02 -22.26 2.85
N PRO A 83 -5.06 -21.99 4.17
CA PRO A 83 -4.97 -20.63 4.71
C PRO A 83 -3.72 -19.87 4.26
N THR A 84 -2.61 -20.58 4.09
CA THR A 84 -1.35 -20.04 3.55
C THR A 84 -1.48 -19.61 2.10
N GLN A 85 -2.18 -20.40 1.28
CA GLN A 85 -2.40 -20.06 -0.12
C GLN A 85 -3.34 -18.86 -0.26
N ALA A 86 -4.45 -18.85 0.49
CA ALA A 86 -5.38 -17.70 0.49
C ALA A 86 -4.68 -16.41 0.96
N TYR A 87 -3.80 -16.51 1.96
CA TYR A 87 -2.99 -15.38 2.43
C TYR A 87 -2.07 -14.83 1.34
N THR A 88 -1.29 -15.70 0.67
CA THR A 88 -0.38 -15.28 -0.41
C THR A 88 -1.14 -14.70 -1.60
N GLN A 89 -2.22 -15.37 -2.02
CA GLN A 89 -3.07 -14.91 -3.12
C GLN A 89 -3.64 -13.51 -2.84
N ALA A 90 -4.12 -13.28 -1.62
CA ALA A 90 -4.65 -11.96 -1.24
C ALA A 90 -3.56 -10.86 -1.30
N ILE A 91 -2.31 -11.18 -0.93
CA ILE A 91 -1.20 -10.22 -1.05
C ILE A 91 -0.88 -9.94 -2.52
N ASP A 92 -0.77 -10.98 -3.34
CA ASP A 92 -0.45 -10.82 -4.76
C ASP A 92 -1.53 -10.02 -5.51
N ASP A 93 -2.80 -10.23 -5.17
CA ASP A 93 -3.90 -9.47 -5.76
C ASP A 93 -3.91 -8.02 -5.28
N LEU A 94 -3.60 -7.78 -4.00
CA LEU A 94 -3.45 -6.42 -3.47
C LEU A 94 -2.29 -5.67 -4.13
N ASP A 95 -1.16 -6.33 -4.37
CA ASP A 95 0.00 -5.74 -5.04
C ASP A 95 -0.36 -5.29 -6.46
N ARG A 96 -1.06 -6.14 -7.22
CA ARG A 96 -1.56 -5.79 -8.56
C ARG A 96 -2.56 -4.62 -8.54
N GLU A 97 -3.46 -4.56 -7.57
CA GLU A 97 -4.41 -3.46 -7.41
C GLU A 97 -3.69 -2.13 -7.12
N LEU A 98 -2.69 -2.15 -6.24
CA LEU A 98 -1.87 -0.98 -5.92
C LEU A 98 -1.02 -0.53 -7.11
N ASP A 99 -0.45 -1.47 -7.86
CA ASP A 99 0.31 -1.17 -9.07
C ASP A 99 -0.56 -0.55 -10.17
N TYR A 100 -1.79 -1.03 -10.33
CA TYR A 100 -2.76 -0.44 -11.23
C TYR A 100 -3.11 0.99 -10.82
N LEU A 101 -3.41 1.19 -9.53
CA LEU A 101 -3.74 2.51 -8.98
C LEU A 101 -2.58 3.50 -9.13
N LYS A 102 -1.35 3.06 -8.86
CA LYS A 102 -0.14 3.86 -9.04
C LYS A 102 -0.01 4.35 -10.48
N LYS A 103 -0.12 3.44 -11.45
CA LYS A 103 -0.06 3.79 -12.90
C LYS A 103 -1.18 4.74 -13.30
N ALA A 104 -2.39 4.54 -12.78
CA ALA A 104 -3.52 5.42 -13.06
C ALA A 104 -3.26 6.84 -12.54
N VAL A 105 -2.76 6.98 -11.31
CA VAL A 105 -2.43 8.27 -10.69
C VAL A 105 -1.29 8.97 -11.45
N GLU A 106 -0.22 8.26 -11.81
CA GLU A 106 0.87 8.81 -12.62
C GLU A 106 0.40 9.23 -14.03
N GLY A 107 -0.55 8.50 -14.61
CA GLY A 107 -1.18 8.83 -15.89
C GLY A 107 -2.03 10.10 -15.83
N LEU A 108 -2.70 10.37 -14.71
CA LEU A 108 -3.50 11.59 -14.52
C LEU A 108 -2.64 12.85 -14.51
N ASP A 109 -1.44 12.78 -13.94
CA ASP A 109 -0.51 13.91 -13.95
C ASP A 109 -0.13 14.25 -15.40
N LYS A 110 0.17 13.24 -16.23
CA LYS A 110 0.48 13.39 -17.66
C LYS A 110 -0.71 13.85 -18.50
N GLY A 111 -1.92 13.34 -18.23
CA GLY A 111 -3.14 13.72 -18.93
C GLY A 111 -3.55 15.18 -18.70
N ARG A 112 -3.25 15.71 -17.50
CA ARG A 112 -3.50 17.12 -17.17
C ARG A 112 -2.56 18.07 -17.93
N TYR A 113 -1.33 17.63 -18.25
CA TYR A 113 -0.42 18.35 -19.14
C TYR A 113 -0.80 18.22 -20.62
N LEU A 114 -1.36 17.08 -21.06
CA LEU A 114 -1.80 16.88 -22.45
C LEU A 114 -3.01 17.75 -22.82
N LEU A 115 -4.03 17.84 -21.96
CA LEU A 115 -5.18 18.74 -22.17
C LEU A 115 -4.77 20.21 -22.16
N LEU A 116 -3.75 20.57 -21.37
CA LEU A 116 -3.16 21.91 -21.45
C LEU A 116 -2.48 22.14 -22.80
N TRP A 117 -1.77 21.14 -23.34
CA TRP A 117 -1.06 21.19 -24.63
C TRP A 117 -1.98 21.24 -25.85
N GLU A 118 -3.06 20.44 -25.89
CA GLU A 118 -4.05 20.46 -26.99
C GLU A 118 -4.79 21.80 -27.07
N GLY A 119 -4.97 22.50 -25.94
CA GLY A 119 -5.52 23.85 -25.91
C GLY A 119 -4.60 24.96 -26.43
N ILE A 120 -3.31 24.68 -26.70
CA ILE A 120 -2.33 25.70 -27.15
C ILE A 120 -1.95 25.56 -28.64
N GLY A 121 -2.51 24.59 -29.38
CA GLY A 121 -2.35 24.52 -30.84
C GLY A 121 -0.88 24.57 -31.30
N LEU A 122 0.00 23.78 -30.69
CA LEU A 122 1.38 23.63 -31.15
C LEU A 122 1.55 22.24 -31.78
N GLU A 123 1.19 22.16 -33.06
CA GLU A 123 1.54 21.01 -33.90
C GLU A 123 3.06 20.94 -34.10
N GLY A 124 3.63 19.78 -33.80
CA GLY A 124 4.99 19.42 -34.19
C GLY A 124 6.08 19.77 -33.18
N LYS A 125 6.40 18.81 -32.31
CA LYS A 125 7.78 18.51 -31.86
C LYS A 125 7.80 17.17 -31.11
N SER A 126 8.08 16.12 -31.86
CA SER A 126 8.41 14.78 -31.38
C SER A 126 9.75 14.81 -30.65
N ASN A 127 9.79 15.11 -29.36
CA ASN A 127 10.94 14.73 -28.54
C ASN A 127 10.59 14.66 -27.06
N LEU A 128 10.50 13.43 -26.54
CA LEU A 128 10.29 13.12 -25.12
C LEU A 128 11.34 13.74 -24.18
N LYS A 129 12.51 14.15 -24.69
CA LYS A 129 13.54 14.85 -23.91
C LYS A 129 13.15 16.27 -23.47
N ALA A 130 12.15 16.89 -24.09
CA ALA A 130 11.70 18.23 -23.71
C ALA A 130 10.74 18.23 -22.50
N LEU A 131 10.18 17.07 -22.13
CA LEU A 131 9.20 16.97 -21.04
C LEU A 131 9.86 16.99 -19.65
N ASP A 132 11.08 16.45 -19.51
CA ASP A 132 11.82 16.48 -18.24
C ASP A 132 12.38 17.88 -17.92
N GLU A 133 12.77 18.68 -18.93
CA GLU A 133 13.18 20.08 -18.74
C GLU A 133 11.99 21.04 -18.51
N ALA A 134 10.76 20.63 -18.84
CA ALA A 134 9.57 21.49 -18.78
C ALA A 134 8.86 21.50 -17.41
N VAL A 135 9.36 20.78 -16.40
CA VAL A 135 8.74 20.63 -15.07
C VAL A 135 8.60 21.96 -14.30
N MET A 136 9.21 23.04 -14.77
CA MET A 136 8.80 24.40 -14.37
C MET A 136 8.73 25.31 -15.59
N LEU A 137 7.52 25.50 -16.12
CA LEU A 137 7.27 26.54 -17.14
C LEU A 137 7.88 27.88 -16.66
N PRO A 138 8.76 28.53 -17.44
CA PRO A 138 9.44 29.78 -17.05
C PRO A 138 8.47 30.89 -16.60
N LYS A 139 7.22 30.85 -17.07
CA LYS A 139 6.14 31.77 -16.68
C LYS A 139 5.66 31.57 -15.24
N VAL A 140 5.68 30.34 -14.71
CA VAL A 140 5.34 30.03 -13.32
C VAL A 140 6.46 30.50 -12.39
N LYS A 141 7.72 30.29 -12.79
CA LYS A 141 8.91 30.79 -12.07
C LYS A 141 8.87 32.32 -11.93
N GLN A 142 8.59 33.05 -13.01
CA GLN A 142 8.43 34.52 -12.98
C GLN A 142 7.23 35.02 -12.19
N LYS A 143 6.14 34.24 -12.10
CA LYS A 143 4.93 34.64 -11.34
C LYS A 143 5.13 34.42 -9.84
N VAL A 144 5.80 33.33 -9.47
CA VAL A 144 6.21 33.02 -8.09
C VAL A 144 7.29 34.03 -7.64
N GLU A 145 8.32 34.30 -8.43
CA GLU A 145 9.34 35.32 -8.09
C GLU A 145 8.77 36.74 -7.96
N ARG A 146 7.78 37.12 -8.78
CA ARG A 146 7.08 38.42 -8.65
C ARG A 146 6.20 38.52 -7.41
N HIS A 147 5.69 37.38 -6.93
CA HIS A 147 4.89 37.33 -5.71
C HIS A 147 5.78 37.41 -4.46
N TRP A 148 6.92 36.71 -4.46
CA TRP A 148 7.90 36.71 -3.35
C TRP A 148 8.75 37.98 -3.24
N ARG A 149 8.82 38.83 -4.27
CA ARG A 149 9.46 40.16 -4.20
C ARG A 149 8.55 41.27 -3.65
N LYS A 150 7.28 40.99 -3.39
CA LYS A 150 6.28 41.95 -2.88
C LYS A 150 5.89 41.73 -1.42
N VAL A 151 6.48 40.72 -0.77
CA VAL A 151 6.46 40.46 0.68
C VAL A 151 7.85 40.74 1.19
#